data_AF-A0A662V5X1-F1
#
_entry.id   AF-A0A662V5X1-F1
#
_cell.length_a   1.000
_cell.length_b   1.000
_cell.length_c   1.000
_cell.angle_alpha   90.00
_cell.angle_beta   90.00
_cell.angle_gamma   90.00
#
_symmetry.space_group_name_H-M   'P 1'
#
loop_
_entity.id
_entity.type
_entity.pdbx_description
1 polymer ?
#
loop_
_entity_poly.entity_id
_entity_poly.type
_entity_poly.pdbx_seq_one_letter_code
_entity_poly.pdbx_strand_id
1 'polypeptide(L)' 'MWLHYLFSILTIIFALVAVEVKDLFKSILAFTIMNVFLSVIYYLIGAPYVAVFQLSVYAGGVTVLLLAFMHVRGGEEGEG' A
#
# COMPACT_ATOMS: atom_id res chain seq x y z
N MET A 1 -4.07 -22.88 -11.90
CA MET A 1 -3.55 -23.47 -10.64
C MET A 1 -2.08 -23.13 -10.40
N TRP A 2 -1.15 -23.32 -11.35
CA TRP A 2 0.29 -23.02 -11.13
C TRP A 2 0.66 -21.51 -11.16
N LEU A 3 -0.06 -20.71 -11.94
CA LEU A 3 0.16 -19.26 -12.08
C LEU A 3 -0.08 -18.44 -10.80
N HIS A 4 -0.92 -18.93 -9.88
CA HIS A 4 -1.23 -18.22 -8.62
C HIS A 4 -0.01 -18.15 -7.69
N TYR A 5 0.78 -19.22 -7.64
CA TYR A 5 1.98 -19.26 -6.81
C TYR A 5 3.06 -18.29 -7.31
N LEU A 6 3.18 -18.14 -8.64
CA LEU A 6 4.14 -17.22 -9.26
C LEU A 6 3.82 -15.75 -8.93
N PHE A 7 2.53 -15.37 -8.98
CA PHE A 7 2.07 -14.02 -8.63
C PHE A 7 2.20 -13.72 -7.13
N SER A 8 1.96 -14.71 -6.26
CA SER A 8 2.14 -14.55 -4.81
C SER A 8 3.60 -14.28 -4.43
N ILE A 9 4.56 -14.98 -5.03
CA ILE A 9 5.99 -14.77 -4.77
C ILE A 9 6.45 -13.39 -5.26
N LEU A 10 5.96 -12.94 -6.42
CA LEU A 10 6.31 -11.61 -6.94
C LEU A 10 5.76 -10.47 -6.07
N THR A 11 4.57 -10.67 -5.49
CA THR A 11 3.94 -9.73 -4.55
C THR A 11 4.72 -9.59 -3.26
N ILE A 12 5.25 -10.70 -2.73
CA ILE A 12 6.06 -10.72 -1.50
C ILE A 12 7.38 -9.96 -1.72
N ILE A 13 7.99 -10.10 -2.90
CA ILE A 13 9.24 -9.39 -3.25
C ILE A 13 8.98 -7.87 -3.33
N PHE A 14 7.86 -7.45 -3.93
CA PHE A 14 7.47 -6.04 -3.99
C PHE A 14 7.12 -5.46 -2.61
N ALA A 15 6.50 -6.27 -1.73
CA ALA A 15 6.18 -5.88 -0.36
C ALA A 15 7.45 -5.64 0.48
N LEU A 16 8.48 -6.48 0.31
CA LEU A 16 9.77 -6.34 0.95
C LEU A 16 10.49 -5.05 0.52
N VAL A 17 10.48 -4.76 -0.79
CA VAL A 17 11.06 -3.52 -1.33
C VAL A 17 10.30 -2.27 -0.86
N ALA A 18 8.99 -2.37 -0.64
CA ALA A 18 8.18 -1.25 -0.11
C ALA A 18 8.44 -0.97 1.38
N VAL A 19 8.77 -1.99 2.17
CA VAL A 19 9.05 -1.88 3.61
C VAL A 19 10.45 -1.32 3.90
N GLU A 20 11.40 -1.41 2.96
CA GLU A 20 12.79 -0.96 3.13
C GLU A 20 12.97 0.57 2.99
N VAL A 21 11.89 1.35 2.99
CA VAL A 21 11.95 2.81 2.86
C VAL A 21 12.00 3.46 4.24
N LYS A 22 13.10 4.17 4.53
CA LYS A 22 13.41 4.80 5.84
C LYS A 22 12.63 6.08 6.18
N ASP A 23 12.09 6.78 5.19
CA ASP A 23 11.34 8.03 5.38
C ASP A 23 9.84 7.73 5.53
N LEU A 24 9.21 8.12 6.65
CA LEU A 24 7.78 7.87 6.90
C LEU A 24 6.87 8.30 5.74
N PHE A 25 7.14 9.47 5.15
CA PHE A 25 6.39 9.98 3.99
C PHE A 25 6.54 9.08 2.76
N LYS A 26 7.76 8.61 2.55
CA LYS A 26 8.12 7.76 1.42
C LYS A 26 7.66 6.31 1.64
N SER A 27 7.58 5.85 2.89
CA SER A 27 6.96 4.57 3.28
C SER A 27 5.45 4.59 3.04
N ILE A 28 4.75 5.68 3.36
CA ILE A 28 3.31 5.80 3.08
C ILE A 28 3.05 5.83 1.58
N LEU A 29 3.86 6.58 0.82
CA LEU A 29 3.75 6.60 -0.64
C LEU A 29 3.99 5.20 -1.25
N ALA A 30 5.01 4.48 -0.77
CA ALA A 30 5.30 3.11 -1.18
C ALA A 30 4.16 2.14 -0.81
N PHE A 31 3.56 2.32 0.37
CA PHE A 31 2.40 1.55 0.84
C PHE A 31 1.17 1.75 -0.06
N THR A 32 0.89 2.99 -0.48
CA THR A 32 -0.21 3.27 -1.42
C THR A 32 0.02 2.61 -2.77
N ILE A 33 1.24 2.72 -3.32
CA ILE A 33 1.60 2.10 -4.60
C ILE A 33 1.47 0.58 -4.51
N MET A 34 1.94 -0.04 -3.42
CA MET A 34 1.76 -1.47 -3.17
C MET A 34 0.29 -1.88 -3.18
N ASN A 35 -0.60 -1.10 -2.54
CA ASN A 35 -2.03 -1.38 -2.53
C ASN A 35 -2.69 -1.26 -3.91
N VAL A 36 -2.23 -0.31 -4.75
CA VAL A 36 -2.69 -0.19 -6.13
C VAL A 36 -2.32 -1.42 -6.94
N PHE A 37 -1.07 -1.89 -6.84
CA PHE A 37 -0.65 -3.13 -7.50
C PHE A 37 -1.44 -4.35 -6.99
N LEU A 38 -1.69 -4.44 -5.69
CA LEU A 38 -2.46 -5.54 -5.10
C LEU A 38 -3.93 -5.54 -5.56
N SER A 39 -4.53 -4.36 -5.73
CA SER A 39 -5.88 -4.22 -6.31
C SER A 39 -5.92 -4.73 -7.76
N VAL A 40 -4.91 -4.38 -8.58
CA VAL A 40 -4.80 -4.87 -9.96
C VAL A 40 -4.69 -6.40 -10.00
N ILE A 41 -3.94 -7.00 -9.07
CA ILE A 41 -3.84 -8.46 -8.94
C ILE A 41 -5.20 -9.08 -8.60
N TYR A 42 -5.96 -8.51 -7.66
CA TYR A 42 -7.31 -8.99 -7.35
C TYR A 42 -8.28 -8.87 -8.54
N TYR A 43 -8.13 -7.83 -9.35
CA TYR A 43 -8.90 -7.67 -10.57
C TYR A 43 -8.57 -8.77 -11.60
N LEU A 44 -7.29 -9.09 -11.78
CA LEU A 44 -6.79 -10.14 -12.69
C LEU A 44 -7.21 -11.55 -12.27
N ILE A 45 -7.37 -11.81 -10.97
CA ILE A 45 -7.79 -13.13 -10.44
C ILE A 45 -9.32 -13.34 -10.59
N GLY A 46 -10.06 -12.35 -11.12
CA GLY A 46 -11.52 -12.43 -11.29
C GLY A 46 -12.30 -12.08 -10.02
N ALA A 47 -11.66 -11.37 -9.07
CA ALA A 47 -12.28 -10.86 -7.85
C ALA A 47 -12.40 -9.31 -7.90
N PRO A 48 -13.16 -8.73 -8.85
CA PRO A 48 -13.23 -7.28 -9.05
C PRO A 48 -13.81 -6.53 -7.85
N TYR A 49 -14.74 -7.15 -7.11
CA TYR A 49 -15.35 -6.52 -5.94
C TYR A 49 -14.32 -6.31 -4.81
N VAL A 50 -13.46 -7.30 -4.58
CA VAL A 50 -12.38 -7.24 -3.60
C VAL A 50 -11.31 -6.23 -4.04
N ALA A 51 -11.01 -6.16 -5.34
CA ALA A 51 -10.08 -5.19 -5.91
C ALA A 51 -10.49 -3.74 -5.61
N VAL A 52 -11.76 -3.39 -5.85
CA VAL A 52 -12.29 -2.04 -5.62
C VAL A 52 -12.29 -1.72 -4.12
N PHE A 53 -12.70 -2.66 -3.28
CA PHE A 53 -12.64 -2.48 -1.82
C PHE A 53 -11.21 -2.27 -1.31
N GLN A 54 -10.27 -3.09 -1.77
CA GLN A 54 -8.86 -2.97 -1.41
C GLN A 54 -8.31 -1.59 -1.79
N LEU A 55 -8.58 -1.14 -3.01
CA LEU A 55 -8.13 0.17 -3.49
C LEU A 55 -8.76 1.31 -2.67
N SER A 56 -10.08 1.30 -2.51
CA SER A 56 -10.80 2.41 -1.89
C SER A 56 -10.51 2.51 -0.39
N VAL A 57 -10.46 1.38 0.31
CA VAL A 57 -10.26 1.35 1.77
C VAL A 57 -8.78 1.53 2.10
N TYR A 58 -7.88 0.76 1.49
CA TYR A 58 -6.47 0.79 1.88
C TYR A 58 -5.65 1.85 1.13
N ALA A 59 -5.78 1.95 -0.20
CA ALA A 59 -5.06 2.98 -0.96
C ALA A 59 -5.66 4.37 -0.73
N GLY A 60 -6.98 4.47 -0.54
CA GLY A 60 -7.68 5.71 -0.20
C GLY A 60 -7.69 5.96 1.31
N GLY A 61 -8.63 5.34 2.01
CA GLY A 61 -8.93 5.64 3.42
C GLY A 61 -7.74 5.53 4.38
N VAL A 62 -7.07 4.37 4.40
CA VAL A 62 -5.95 4.12 5.32
C VAL A 62 -4.75 5.02 5.01
N THR A 63 -4.44 5.26 3.72
CA THR A 63 -3.37 6.18 3.31
C THR A 63 -3.65 7.61 3.78
N VAL A 64 -4.87 8.11 3.59
CA VAL A 64 -5.24 9.47 4.02
C VAL A 64 -5.16 9.60 5.53
N LEU A 65 -5.59 8.58 6.29
CA LEU A 65 -5.44 8.56 7.74
C LEU A 65 -3.97 8.56 8.19
N LEU A 66 -3.12 7.79 7.51
CA LEU A 66 -1.67 7.77 7.76
C LEU A 66 -1.02 9.13 7.48
N LEU A 67 -1.39 9.77 6.37
CA LEU A 67 -0.93 11.12 6.02
C LEU A 67 -1.41 12.17 7.03
N ALA A 68 -2.68 12.10 7.45
CA ALA A 68 -3.24 13.00 8.46
C ALA A 68 -2.53 12.83 9.81
N PHE A 69 -2.30 11.59 10.24
CA PHE A 69 -1.56 11.29 11.47
C PHE A 69 -0.12 11.81 11.41
N MET A 70 0.56 11.63 10.28
CA MET A 70 1.89 12.19 10.10
C MET A 70 1.87 13.71 10.10
N HIS A 71 0.88 14.35 9.52
CA HIS A 71 0.76 15.81 9.58
C HIS A 71 0.59 16.31 11.02
N VAL A 72 -0.21 15.60 11.83
CA VAL A 72 -0.37 15.90 13.27
C VAL A 72 0.94 15.68 14.04
N ARG A 73 1.69 14.60 13.77
CA ARG A 73 2.98 14.33 14.44
C ARG A 73 4.14 15.18 13.94
N GLY A 74 4.19 15.48 12.65
CA GLY A 74 5.20 16.33 12.02
C GLY A 74 5.08 17.80 12.43
N GLY A 75 3.92 18.20 12.95
CA GLY A 75 3.75 19.47 13.65
C GLY A 75 4.54 19.54 14.96
N GLU A 76 4.95 18.42 15.57
CA GLU A 76 5.70 18.38 16.83
C GLU A 76 7.23 18.39 16.63
N GLU A 77 7.75 18.15 15.42
CA GLU A 77 9.19 18.18 15.11
C GLU A 77 9.65 19.48 14.40
N GLY A 78 8.74 20.44 14.22
CA GLY A 78 9.02 21.76 13.62
C GLY A 78 9.23 22.90 14.61
N GLU A 79 9.25 22.63 15.91
CA GLU A 79 9.48 23.61 16.98
C GLU A 79 10.55 23.12 17.99
N GLY A 80 11.76 22.84 17.49
CA GLY A 80 12.94 22.53 18.30
C GLY A 80 14.21 23.14 17.73
#